data_AF-A0A2V9SJ27-F1
#
_entry.id   AF-A0A2V9SJ27-F1
#
_cell.length_a   1.000
_cell.length_b   1.000
_cell.length_c   1.000
_cell.angle_alpha   90.00
_cell.angle_beta   90.00
_cell.angle_gamma   90.00
#
_symmetry.space_group_name_H-M   'P 1'
#
loop_
_entity.id
_entity.type
_entity.pdbx_description
1 polymer ?
#
loop_
_entity_poly.entity_id
_entity_poly.type
_entity_poly.pdbx_seq_one_letter_code
_entity_poly.pdbx_strand_id
1 'polypeptide(L)'
;LLRKLILVGTAPRNHDAGDGQGHITPETAATFGATYNPPENLWLKVFFTDSEKSQAAGRAFLKRYLSRTENRDSPINDKVAPAQIAAVGEWGSQPGKRFAYLKNIKQPTLVVSGNHDVIVYTVNSLYLVQNMPNAKLI
;
A
#
# COMPACT_ATOMS: atom_id res chain seq x y z
N LEU A 1 -19.07 3.95 10.55
CA LEU A 1 -18.28 3.20 11.56
C LEU A 1 -18.00 4.12 12.73
N LEU A 2 -18.51 3.85 13.94
CA LEU A 2 -18.15 4.62 15.14
C LEU A 2 -17.02 3.88 15.86
N ARG A 3 -15.88 4.57 16.09
CA ARG A 3 -14.72 4.07 16.87
C ARG A 3 -14.13 2.73 16.38
N LYS A 4 -14.24 2.44 15.08
CA LYS A 4 -13.63 1.25 14.44
C LYS A 4 -12.59 1.71 13.43
N LEU A 5 -11.49 0.97 13.33
CA LEU A 5 -10.40 1.21 12.38
C LEU A 5 -10.41 0.13 11.30
N ILE A 6 -10.21 0.52 10.05
CA ILE A 6 -9.96 -0.41 8.94
C ILE A 6 -8.61 -0.04 8.34
N LEU A 7 -7.68 -0.99 8.32
CA LEU A 7 -6.35 -0.87 7.73
C LEU A 7 -6.30 -1.77 6.50
N VAL A 8 -6.09 -1.18 5.32
CA VAL A 8 -6.05 -1.91 4.04
C VAL A 8 -4.69 -1.71 3.42
N GLY A 9 -3.96 -2.79 3.12
CA GLY A 9 -2.61 -2.71 2.55
C GLY A 9 -1.68 -1.81 3.39
N THR A 10 -1.76 -1.95 4.72
CA THR A 10 -1.09 -1.04 5.67
C THR A 10 0.03 -1.78 6.39
N ALA A 11 1.14 -1.09 6.62
CA ALA A 11 2.23 -1.61 7.43
C ALA A 11 2.52 -0.75 8.68
N PRO A 12 2.95 -1.37 9.79
CA PRO A 12 3.33 -0.63 10.98
C PRO A 12 4.65 0.12 10.76
N ARG A 13 4.93 1.16 11.54
CA ARG A 13 6.29 1.74 11.61
C ARG A 13 7.35 0.66 11.84
N ASN A 14 8.54 0.84 11.26
CA ASN A 14 9.60 -0.18 11.17
C ASN A 14 9.10 -1.48 10.49
N HIS A 15 8.31 -1.33 9.41
CA HIS A 15 7.81 -2.44 8.63
C HIS A 15 8.92 -3.21 7.93
N ASP A 16 8.58 -4.40 7.49
CA ASP A 16 9.41 -5.19 6.60
C ASP A 16 9.23 -4.71 5.16
N ALA A 17 10.35 -4.32 4.54
CA ALA A 17 10.44 -3.95 3.13
C ALA A 17 11.47 -4.82 2.38
N GLY A 18 11.84 -5.98 2.96
CA GLY A 18 12.91 -6.83 2.43
C GLY A 18 14.28 -6.17 2.48
N ASP A 19 15.05 -6.35 1.41
CA ASP A 19 16.32 -5.65 1.13
C ASP A 19 16.10 -4.30 0.43
N GLY A 20 14.86 -3.82 0.40
CA GLY A 20 14.46 -2.56 -0.20
C GLY A 20 15.09 -1.33 0.49
N GLN A 21 15.52 -0.36 -0.31
CA GLN A 21 16.09 0.90 0.18
C GLN A 21 14.98 1.89 0.56
N GLY A 22 15.22 2.69 1.62
CA GLY A 22 14.29 3.75 2.02
C GLY A 22 12.91 3.25 2.47
N HIS A 23 12.82 2.00 2.95
CA HIS A 23 11.57 1.35 3.38
C HIS A 23 10.55 1.13 2.24
N ILE A 24 11.04 1.05 1.01
CA ILE A 24 10.27 0.71 -0.20
C ILE A 24 10.75 -0.65 -0.68
N THR A 25 9.83 -1.58 -0.95
CA THR A 25 10.20 -2.92 -1.46
C THR A 25 10.89 -2.83 -2.83
N PRO A 26 11.81 -3.75 -3.16
CA PRO A 26 12.45 -3.79 -4.48
C PRO A 26 11.43 -3.86 -5.63
N GLU A 27 10.33 -4.60 -5.45
CA GLU A 27 9.27 -4.74 -6.43
C GLU A 27 8.50 -3.44 -6.64
N THR A 28 8.26 -2.68 -5.56
CA THR A 28 7.66 -1.34 -5.66
C THR A 28 8.59 -0.40 -6.42
N ALA A 29 9.88 -0.37 -6.07
CA ALA A 29 10.86 0.47 -6.74
C ALA A 29 10.95 0.14 -8.24
N ALA A 30 10.96 -1.15 -8.59
CA ALA A 30 10.97 -1.60 -9.98
C ALA A 30 9.68 -1.22 -10.73
N THR A 31 8.52 -1.42 -10.10
CA THR A 31 7.21 -1.14 -10.72
C THR A 31 7.01 0.36 -10.95
N PHE A 32 7.27 1.20 -9.94
CA PHE A 32 7.08 2.64 -10.05
C PHE A 32 8.24 3.37 -10.76
N GLY A 33 9.41 2.74 -10.87
CA GLY A 33 10.56 3.25 -11.64
C GLY A 33 10.48 2.92 -13.14
N ALA A 34 9.59 2.03 -13.55
CA ALA A 34 9.41 1.66 -14.95
C ALA A 34 8.61 2.72 -15.74
N THR A 35 8.82 2.75 -17.05
CA THR A 35 8.02 3.56 -17.98
C THR A 35 6.95 2.68 -18.63
N TYR A 36 5.72 3.19 -18.70
CA TYR A 36 4.58 2.50 -19.29
C TYR A 36 3.98 3.33 -20.42
N ASN A 37 3.51 2.65 -21.47
CA ASN A 37 2.76 3.26 -22.56
C ASN A 37 1.46 2.48 -22.84
N PRO A 38 0.27 3.06 -22.61
CA PRO A 38 0.05 4.36 -21.96
C PRO A 38 0.39 4.33 -20.45
N PRO A 39 0.63 5.48 -19.79
CA PRO A 39 1.12 5.54 -18.40
C PRO A 39 0.22 4.82 -17.37
N GLU A 40 -1.09 4.78 -17.60
CA GLU A 40 -2.06 4.09 -16.75
C GLU A 40 -1.86 2.57 -16.66
N ASN A 41 -1.08 1.98 -17.58
CA ASN A 41 -0.72 0.56 -17.51
C ASN A 41 0.10 0.22 -16.25
N LEU A 42 0.68 1.22 -15.57
CA LEU A 42 1.20 1.06 -14.21
C LEU A 42 0.18 0.36 -13.30
N TRP A 43 -1.10 0.75 -13.36
CA TRP A 43 -2.14 0.16 -12.51
C TRP A 43 -2.47 -1.29 -12.85
N LEU A 44 -2.20 -1.73 -14.09
CA LEU A 44 -2.29 -3.14 -14.44
C LEU A 44 -1.21 -3.97 -13.76
N LYS A 45 -0.02 -3.39 -13.52
CA LYS A 45 1.05 -4.06 -12.76
C LYS A 45 0.85 -3.99 -11.25
N VAL A 46 0.27 -2.90 -10.74
CA VAL A 46 0.05 -2.73 -9.29
C VAL A 46 -1.10 -3.59 -8.78
N PHE A 47 -2.22 -3.70 -9.51
CA PHE A 47 -3.45 -4.32 -8.98
C PHE A 47 -3.85 -5.65 -9.61
N PHE A 48 -3.25 -6.04 -10.73
CA PHE A 48 -3.68 -7.21 -11.50
C PHE A 48 -2.50 -8.16 -11.75
N THR A 49 -2.75 -9.46 -11.65
CA THR A 49 -1.75 -10.48 -12.04
C THR A 49 -1.58 -10.53 -13.55
N ASP A 50 -0.48 -11.13 -14.02
CA ASP A 50 -0.16 -11.26 -15.45
C ASP A 50 -1.02 -12.28 -16.20
N SER A 51 -1.91 -13.01 -15.52
CA SER A 51 -2.84 -13.92 -16.18
C SER A 51 -3.78 -13.16 -17.14
N GLU A 52 -4.08 -13.76 -18.30
CA GLU A 52 -4.92 -13.13 -19.33
C GLU A 52 -6.27 -12.64 -18.77
N LYS A 53 -6.92 -13.48 -17.95
CA LYS A 53 -8.19 -13.15 -17.30
C LYS A 53 -8.07 -11.93 -16.37
N SER A 54 -7.02 -11.86 -15.57
CA SER A 54 -6.76 -10.74 -14.67
C SER A 54 -6.46 -9.46 -15.45
N GLN A 55 -5.64 -9.55 -16.50
CA GLN A 55 -5.31 -8.42 -17.38
C GLN A 55 -6.54 -7.90 -18.14
N ALA A 56 -7.44 -8.78 -18.59
CA ALA A 56 -8.71 -8.37 -19.18
C ALA A 56 -9.59 -7.61 -18.18
N ALA A 57 -9.67 -8.09 -16.93
CA ALA A 57 -10.37 -7.39 -15.85
C ALA A 57 -9.73 -6.03 -15.52
N GLY A 58 -8.39 -5.94 -15.56
CA GLY A 58 -7.64 -4.71 -15.35
C GLY A 58 -7.90 -3.66 -16.42
N ARG A 59 -7.91 -4.05 -17.70
CA ARG A 59 -8.28 -3.14 -18.80
C ARG A 59 -9.72 -2.65 -18.67
N ALA A 60 -10.66 -3.53 -18.27
CA ALA A 60 -12.03 -3.13 -17.98
C ALA A 60 -12.13 -2.17 -16.78
N PHE A 61 -11.32 -2.37 -15.74
CA PHE A 61 -11.18 -1.45 -14.62
C PHE A 61 -10.65 -0.09 -15.06
N LEU A 62 -9.57 -0.04 -15.84
CA LEU A 62 -8.99 1.21 -16.35
C LEU A 62 -10.00 2.01 -17.18
N LYS A 63 -10.77 1.34 -18.05
CA LYS A 63 -11.84 1.98 -18.81
C LYS A 63 -12.86 2.67 -17.91
N ARG A 64 -13.24 2.05 -16.78
CA ARG A 64 -14.16 2.66 -15.80
C ARG A 64 -13.47 3.78 -15.01
N TYR A 65 -12.25 3.54 -14.54
CA TYR A 65 -11.45 4.51 -13.77
C TYR A 65 -11.26 5.82 -14.53
N LEU A 66 -10.99 5.73 -15.84
CA LEU A 66 -10.76 6.89 -16.72
C LEU A 66 -12.06 7.50 -17.27
N SER A 67 -13.23 6.89 -17.06
CA SER A 67 -14.50 7.39 -17.61
C SER A 67 -15.03 8.65 -16.93
N ARG A 68 -14.59 8.94 -15.70
CA ARG A 68 -15.02 10.13 -14.96
C ARG A 68 -14.24 11.35 -15.42
N THR A 69 -14.93 12.29 -16.06
CA THR A 69 -14.38 13.59 -16.50
C THR A 69 -14.70 14.73 -15.54
N GLU A 70 -15.81 14.63 -14.81
CA GLU A 70 -16.31 15.68 -13.92
C GLU A 70 -15.78 15.56 -12.49
N ASN A 71 -15.63 16.72 -11.83
CA ASN A 71 -15.18 16.84 -10.43
C ASN A 71 -13.88 16.08 -10.15
N ARG A 72 -12.93 16.07 -11.09
CA ARG A 72 -11.62 15.42 -10.92
C ARG A 72 -10.73 16.25 -10.00
N ASP A 73 -9.96 15.58 -9.16
CA ASP A 73 -8.86 16.23 -8.45
C ASP A 73 -7.84 16.77 -9.47
N SER A 74 -7.16 17.85 -9.10
CA SER A 74 -6.07 18.41 -9.91
C SER A 74 -4.99 17.36 -10.17
N PRO A 75 -4.38 17.34 -11.36
CA PRO A 75 -3.21 16.50 -11.62
C PRO A 75 -2.11 16.73 -10.59
N ILE A 76 -1.43 15.65 -10.19
CA ILE A 76 -0.27 15.75 -9.32
C ILE A 76 0.87 16.50 -10.02
N ASN A 77 1.72 17.16 -9.25
CA ASN A 77 2.97 17.74 -9.74
C ASN A 77 4.17 16.87 -9.38
N ASP A 78 5.34 17.27 -9.87
CA ASP A 78 6.63 16.62 -9.66
C ASP A 78 7.07 16.54 -8.18
N LYS A 79 6.45 17.32 -7.29
CA LYS A 79 6.74 17.32 -5.84
C LYS A 79 6.02 16.22 -5.07
N VAL A 80 4.94 15.66 -5.62
CA VAL A 80 4.09 14.71 -4.89
C VAL A 80 4.83 13.40 -4.61
N ALA A 81 5.45 12.80 -5.62
CA ALA A 81 6.14 11.51 -5.46
C ALA A 81 7.33 11.61 -4.48
N PRO A 82 8.25 12.59 -4.58
CA PRO A 82 9.32 12.76 -3.59
C PRO A 82 8.80 12.95 -2.16
N ALA A 83 7.72 13.72 -1.97
CA ALA A 83 7.13 13.94 -0.65
C ALA A 83 6.55 12.65 -0.05
N GLN A 84 5.88 11.82 -0.86
CA GLN A 84 5.36 10.53 -0.42
C GLN A 84 6.48 9.55 -0.06
N ILE A 85 7.55 9.48 -0.87
CA ILE A 85 8.73 8.65 -0.59
C ILE A 85 9.39 9.07 0.73
N ALA A 86 9.57 10.38 0.95
CA ALA A 86 10.11 10.89 2.21
C ALA A 86 9.25 10.50 3.41
N ALA A 87 7.92 10.62 3.29
CA ALA A 87 6.99 10.24 4.36
C ALA A 87 7.02 8.73 4.67
N VAL A 88 7.13 7.87 3.65
CA VAL A 88 7.32 6.41 3.84
C VAL A 88 8.65 6.13 4.54
N GLY A 89 9.73 6.80 4.11
CA GLY A 89 11.05 6.68 4.72
C GLY A 89 11.06 7.07 6.20
N GLU A 90 10.39 8.17 6.54
CA GLU A 90 10.20 8.61 7.93
C GLU A 90 9.34 7.62 8.72
N TRP A 91 8.25 7.10 8.13
CA TRP A 91 7.38 6.12 8.78
C TRP A 91 8.12 4.83 9.14
N GLY A 92 9.00 4.36 8.25
CA GLY A 92 9.85 3.19 8.49
C GLY A 92 10.96 3.42 9.53
N SER A 93 11.17 4.65 9.97
CA SER A 93 12.28 5.06 10.86
C SER A 93 11.74 5.52 12.22
N GLN A 94 11.41 4.58 13.11
CA GLN A 94 10.93 4.91 14.46
C GLN A 94 11.91 4.50 15.56
N PRO A 95 12.30 5.43 16.46
CA PRO A 95 13.10 5.10 17.64
C PRO A 95 12.28 4.31 18.67
N GLY A 96 12.96 3.44 19.43
CA GLY A 96 12.38 2.66 20.53
C GLY A 96 12.08 1.21 20.15
N LYS A 97 11.30 0.52 21.00
CA LYS A 97 10.99 -0.89 20.81
C LYS A 97 10.03 -1.07 19.64
N ARG A 98 10.48 -1.81 18.61
CA ARG A 98 9.68 -2.18 17.42
C ARG A 98 8.27 -2.62 17.84
N PHE A 99 7.26 -2.02 17.22
CA PHE A 99 5.83 -2.31 17.40
C PHE A 99 5.21 -2.00 18.77
N ALA A 100 5.98 -1.53 19.77
CA ALA A 100 5.44 -1.30 21.11
C ALA A 100 4.26 -0.30 21.13
N TYR A 101 4.28 0.70 20.24
CA TYR A 101 3.22 1.70 20.13
C TYR A 101 1.86 1.11 19.71
N LEU A 102 1.85 -0.01 18.98
CA LEU A 102 0.61 -0.65 18.51
C LEU A 102 -0.27 -1.11 19.66
N LYS A 103 0.32 -1.41 20.81
CA LYS A 103 -0.42 -1.76 22.04
C LYS A 103 -1.33 -0.63 22.52
N ASN A 104 -1.05 0.61 22.14
CA ASN A 104 -1.83 1.78 22.53
C ASN A 104 -3.05 2.03 21.63
N ILE A 105 -3.14 1.34 20.48
CA ILE A 105 -4.30 1.42 19.60
C ILE A 105 -5.38 0.45 20.12
N LYS A 106 -6.39 0.99 20.81
CA LYS A 106 -7.42 0.20 21.50
C LYS A 106 -8.69 0.00 20.68
N GLN A 107 -8.83 0.70 19.55
CA GLN A 107 -9.97 0.60 18.67
C GLN A 107 -10.07 -0.82 18.09
N PRO A 108 -11.28 -1.40 18.03
CA PRO A 108 -11.51 -2.59 17.21
C PRO A 108 -11.02 -2.32 15.78
N THR A 109 -10.10 -3.16 15.31
CA THR A 109 -9.37 -2.97 14.06
C THR A 109 -9.59 -4.15 13.13
N LEU A 110 -9.99 -3.88 11.90
CA LEU A 110 -9.94 -4.83 10.80
C LEU A 110 -8.71 -4.53 9.95
N VAL A 111 -7.82 -5.49 9.82
CA VAL A 111 -6.69 -5.47 8.89
C VAL A 111 -7.11 -6.28 7.67
N VAL A 112 -6.94 -5.72 6.48
CA VAL A 112 -7.30 -6.34 5.19
C VAL A 112 -6.05 -6.33 4.32
N SER A 113 -5.65 -7.50 3.84
CA SER A 113 -4.42 -7.64 3.04
C SER A 113 -4.56 -8.69 1.96
N GLY A 114 -3.92 -8.47 0.83
CA GLY A 114 -3.66 -9.55 -0.12
C GLY A 114 -2.72 -10.58 0.49
N ASN A 115 -2.82 -11.84 0.04
CA ASN A 115 -1.87 -12.89 0.43
C ASN A 115 -0.50 -12.75 -0.25
N HIS A 116 -0.43 -11.98 -1.34
CA HIS A 116 0.77 -11.71 -2.12
C HIS A 116 0.86 -10.22 -2.47
N ASP A 117 0.90 -9.35 -1.46
CA ASP A 117 1.10 -7.93 -1.65
C ASP A 117 2.60 -7.63 -1.77
N VAL A 118 3.04 -7.17 -2.94
CA VAL A 118 4.44 -6.82 -3.23
C VAL A 118 4.73 -5.34 -2.98
N ILE A 119 3.70 -4.52 -2.77
CA ILE A 119 3.82 -3.10 -2.43
C ILE A 119 4.04 -2.94 -0.94
N VAL A 120 3.23 -3.65 -0.15
CA VAL A 120 3.28 -3.70 1.30
C VAL A 120 3.25 -5.16 1.73
N TYR A 121 4.43 -5.75 1.94
CA TYR A 121 4.54 -7.20 2.18
C TYR A 121 3.53 -7.72 3.21
N THR A 122 2.85 -8.82 2.85
CA THR A 122 1.77 -9.47 3.62
C THR A 122 2.14 -9.70 5.09
N VAL A 123 3.42 -9.98 5.37
CA VAL A 123 3.92 -10.19 6.74
C VAL A 123 3.65 -8.99 7.66
N ASN A 124 3.58 -7.77 7.11
CA ASN A 124 3.30 -6.56 7.87
C ASN A 124 1.90 -6.55 8.46
N SER A 125 0.94 -7.15 7.75
CA SER A 125 -0.43 -7.36 8.27
C SER A 125 -0.44 -8.34 9.44
N LEU A 126 0.43 -9.35 9.43
CA LEU A 126 0.63 -10.24 10.59
C LEU A 126 1.24 -9.50 11.77
N TYR A 127 2.25 -8.65 11.55
CA TYR A 127 2.82 -7.82 12.60
C TYR A 127 1.79 -6.88 13.24
N LEU A 128 0.88 -6.30 12.45
CA LEU A 128 -0.21 -5.49 12.98
C LEU A 128 -1.08 -6.31 13.93
N VAL A 129 -1.64 -7.45 13.49
CA VAL A 129 -2.57 -8.22 14.31
C VAL A 129 -1.92 -8.89 15.53
N GLN A 130 -0.63 -9.22 15.45
CA GLN A 130 0.12 -9.76 16.59
C GLN A 130 0.41 -8.72 17.68
N ASN A 131 0.47 -7.44 17.32
CA ASN A 131 0.89 -6.37 18.24
C ASN A 131 -0.22 -5.39 18.61
N MET A 132 -1.38 -5.46 17.96
CA MET A 132 -2.58 -4.69 18.28
C MET A 132 -3.57 -5.53 19.11
N PRO A 133 -4.09 -5.02 20.24
CA PRO A 133 -4.90 -5.82 21.17
C PRO A 133 -6.26 -6.25 20.62
N ASN A 134 -6.85 -5.48 19.69
CA ASN A 134 -8.22 -5.68 19.21
C ASN A 134 -8.28 -5.79 17.67
N ALA A 135 -7.26 -6.41 17.07
CA ALA A 135 -7.15 -6.52 15.62
C ALA A 135 -7.52 -7.91 15.10
N LYS A 136 -8.15 -7.95 13.92
CA LYS A 136 -8.42 -9.17 13.15
C LYS A 136 -7.94 -8.98 11.72
N LEU A 137 -7.35 -10.02 11.15
CA LEU A 137 -6.91 -10.06 9.75
C LEU A 137 -7.95 -10.80 8.92
N ILE A 138 -8.25 -10.27 7.73
CA ILE A 138 -8.94 -10.96 6.64
C ILE A 138 -8.13 -10.87 5.34
#